data_AF-A0A2P5XIU6-F1
#
_entry.id   AF-A0A2P5XIU6-F1
#
_cell.length_a   1.000
_cell.length_b   1.000
_cell.length_c   1.000
_cell.angle_alpha   90.00
_cell.angle_beta   90.00
_cell.angle_gamma   90.00
#
_symmetry.space_group_name_H-M   'P 1'
#
loop_
_entity.id
_entity.type
_entity.pdbx_description
1 polymer ?
#
loop_
_entity_poly.entity_id
_entity_poly.type
_entity_poly.pdbx_seq_one_letter_code
_entity_poly.pdbx_strand_id
1 'polypeptide(L)'
;MNTQAQAHAHTVFNDLIITLKIFLFVGMCLRRFVKACAVGEPVLSFNSGRPHIENKWTSVALTVYRETIDAGTVPTMEVVSKILGCLQLPRDDSLRSRLVENLEVIADPSRSSSLGSLIDGFGEYDPRSFSLLEEAASFGIVPCVSFKESPIVVDARELQINTAEVYLLTILKGLKHRLAAGAKLPSISILLPLEKAQILTSGGEKSINVAGRMGQAIAALLRRIKLPYQGNESYGKIRINGLALRKWFQPKLASPFTGKPGEWNASQLRLGKGISHQQRNIRTGNLSLH
;
A
#
# COMPACT_ATOMS: atom_id res chain seq x y z
N MET A 1 -1.99 -8.86 -52.05
CA MET A 1 -1.46 -9.72 -50.97
C MET A 1 -0.31 -9.08 -50.17
N ASN A 2 0.39 -8.05 -50.65
CA ASN A 2 1.52 -7.43 -49.89
C ASN A 2 1.15 -6.41 -48.80
N THR A 3 -0.04 -5.81 -48.84
CA THR A 3 -0.42 -4.72 -47.92
C THR A 3 -0.71 -5.19 -46.49
N GLN A 4 -1.27 -6.39 -46.31
CA GLN A 4 -1.53 -6.98 -44.99
C GLN A 4 -0.24 -7.42 -44.27
N ALA A 5 0.70 -8.02 -45.01
CA ALA A 5 2.00 -8.43 -44.46
C ALA A 5 2.85 -7.22 -44.05
N GLN A 6 2.81 -6.14 -44.83
CA GLN A 6 3.55 -4.91 -44.55
C GLN A 6 2.95 -4.12 -43.38
N ALA A 7 1.62 -4.07 -43.27
CA ALA A 7 0.94 -3.50 -42.10
C ALA A 7 1.23 -4.30 -40.82
N HIS A 8 1.18 -5.63 -40.88
CA HIS A 8 1.50 -6.51 -39.75
C HIS A 8 2.97 -6.36 -39.31
N ALA A 9 3.92 -6.29 -40.24
CA ALA A 9 5.33 -6.07 -39.91
C ALA A 9 5.58 -4.72 -39.24
N HIS A 10 4.88 -3.66 -39.67
CA HIS A 10 4.99 -2.33 -39.07
C HIS A 10 4.40 -2.28 -37.66
N THR A 11 3.28 -2.97 -37.42
CA THR A 11 2.69 -3.11 -36.07
C THR A 11 3.63 -3.86 -35.13
N VAL A 12 4.16 -5.01 -35.56
CA VAL A 12 5.10 -5.81 -34.74
C VAL A 12 6.38 -5.04 -34.41
N PHE A 13 6.91 -4.25 -35.36
CA PHE A 13 8.08 -3.41 -35.12
C PHE A 13 7.81 -2.29 -34.11
N ASN A 14 6.64 -1.65 -34.19
CA ASN A 14 6.23 -0.62 -33.24
C ASN A 14 6.00 -1.20 -31.84
N ASP A 15 5.36 -2.37 -31.73
CA ASP A 15 5.17 -3.07 -30.45
C ASP A 15 6.51 -3.42 -29.80
N LEU A 16 7.51 -3.85 -30.60
CA LEU A 16 8.85 -4.15 -30.10
C LEU A 16 9.55 -2.89 -29.56
N ILE A 17 9.44 -1.76 -30.25
CA ILE A 17 10.01 -0.49 -29.80
C ILE A 17 9.37 -0.03 -28.48
N ILE A 18 8.04 -0.10 -28.39
CA ILE A 18 7.28 0.28 -27.19
C ILE A 18 7.70 -0.61 -26.01
N THR A 19 7.79 -1.92 -26.26
CA THR A 19 8.24 -2.91 -25.26
C THR A 19 9.66 -2.62 -24.77
N LEU A 20 10.60 -2.33 -25.67
CA LEU A 20 11.98 -2.00 -25.28
C LEU A 20 12.05 -0.70 -24.46
N LYS A 21 11.28 0.33 -24.85
CA LYS A 21 11.21 1.60 -24.10
C LYS A 21 10.71 1.38 -22.67
N ILE A 22 9.61 0.64 -22.49
CA ILE A 22 9.05 0.45 -21.16
C ILE A 22 10.02 -0.29 -20.23
N PHE A 23 10.69 -1.35 -20.71
CA PHE A 23 11.68 -2.07 -19.90
C PHE A 23 12.88 -1.19 -19.53
N LEU A 24 13.35 -0.33 -20.44
CA LEU A 24 14.48 0.56 -20.19
C LEU A 24 14.16 1.60 -19.11
N PHE A 25 13.07 2.33 -19.25
CA PHE A 25 12.73 3.42 -18.33
C PHE A 25 12.33 2.90 -16.95
N VAL A 26 11.61 1.79 -16.90
CA VAL A 26 11.27 1.13 -15.64
C VAL A 26 12.52 0.57 -14.95
N GLY A 27 13.44 -0.02 -15.71
CA GLY A 27 14.73 -0.47 -15.17
C GLY A 27 15.60 0.68 -14.62
N MET A 28 15.63 1.81 -15.33
CA MET A 28 16.31 3.03 -14.89
C MET A 28 15.70 3.58 -13.60
N CYS A 29 14.38 3.63 -13.53
CA CYS A 29 13.64 4.07 -12.37
C CYS A 29 13.97 3.21 -11.13
N LEU A 30 13.89 1.89 -11.24
CA LEU A 30 14.23 0.98 -10.13
C LEU A 30 15.68 1.13 -9.66
N ARG A 31 16.65 1.19 -10.59
CA ARG A 31 18.07 1.34 -10.25
C ARG A 31 18.36 2.68 -9.57
N ARG A 32 17.75 3.76 -10.06
CA ARG A 32 17.96 5.10 -9.52
C ARG A 32 17.24 5.30 -8.20
N PHE A 33 16.08 4.68 -8.03
CA PHE A 33 15.40 4.65 -6.73
C PHE A 33 16.27 3.99 -5.66
N VAL A 34 16.81 2.79 -5.92
CA VAL A 34 17.72 2.10 -4.99
C VAL A 34 18.95 2.96 -4.66
N LYS A 35 19.54 3.61 -5.68
CA LYS A 35 20.70 4.48 -5.49
C LYS A 35 20.36 5.73 -4.65
N ALA A 36 19.25 6.39 -4.93
CA ALA A 36 18.84 7.60 -4.22
C ALA A 36 18.51 7.30 -2.74
N CYS A 37 17.90 6.13 -2.47
CA CYS A 37 17.70 5.62 -1.11
C CYS A 37 19.03 5.37 -0.38
N ALA A 38 20.03 4.82 -1.07
CA ALA A 38 21.34 4.54 -0.47
C ALA A 38 22.17 5.81 -0.18
N VAL A 39 21.94 6.88 -0.94
CA VAL A 39 22.69 8.15 -0.84
C VAL A 39 21.97 9.18 0.03
N GLY A 40 20.74 8.90 0.48
CA GLY A 40 19.94 9.82 1.31
C GLY A 40 19.44 11.04 0.56
N GLU A 41 19.31 10.96 -0.77
CA GLU A 41 18.72 12.05 -1.56
C GLU A 41 17.24 12.24 -1.19
N PRO A 42 16.72 13.48 -1.18
CA PRO A 42 15.33 13.74 -0.87
C PRO A 42 14.43 13.33 -2.04
N VAL A 43 14.11 12.04 -2.13
CA VAL A 43 13.21 11.46 -3.16
C VAL A 43 11.73 11.72 -2.84
N LEU A 44 11.44 12.12 -1.59
CA LEU A 44 10.09 12.31 -1.09
C LEU A 44 9.79 13.78 -0.80
N SER A 45 8.74 14.28 -1.42
CA SER A 45 8.10 15.52 -1.00
C SER A 45 6.90 15.19 -0.11
N PHE A 46 6.60 16.10 0.80
CA PHE A 46 5.43 16.05 1.68
C PHE A 46 4.48 17.18 1.30
N ASN A 47 4.05 17.19 0.03
CA ASN A 47 3.08 18.18 -0.41
C ASN A 47 1.77 17.92 0.35
N SER A 48 1.25 18.93 1.07
CA SER A 48 -0.01 18.84 1.85
C SER A 48 -0.06 17.72 2.91
N GLY A 49 1.09 17.32 3.48
CA GLY A 49 1.16 16.27 4.50
C GLY A 49 1.07 14.84 3.99
N ARG A 50 1.02 14.63 2.66
CA ARG A 50 0.98 13.29 2.04
C ARG A 50 2.34 12.94 1.44
N PRO A 51 2.86 11.71 1.65
CA PRO A 51 4.08 11.28 0.98
C PRO A 51 3.87 11.19 -0.53
N HIS A 52 4.73 11.87 -1.27
CA HIS A 52 4.75 11.81 -2.72
C HIS A 52 6.18 11.59 -3.22
N ILE A 53 6.36 10.61 -4.10
CA ILE A 53 7.65 10.39 -4.77
C ILE A 53 7.81 11.41 -5.90
N GLU A 54 8.72 12.36 -5.71
CA GLU A 54 9.13 13.32 -6.74
C GLU A 54 10.43 12.84 -7.38
N ASN A 55 10.29 11.94 -8.35
CA ASN A 55 11.42 11.42 -9.11
C ASN A 55 11.13 11.52 -10.61
N LYS A 56 12.06 12.13 -11.35
CA LYS A 56 11.98 12.26 -12.82
C LYS A 56 11.78 10.91 -13.49
N TRP A 57 12.48 9.88 -13.05
CA TRP A 57 12.40 8.54 -13.63
C TRP A 57 11.09 7.84 -13.33
N THR A 58 10.53 8.02 -12.13
CA THR A 58 9.18 7.53 -11.80
C THR A 58 8.14 8.20 -12.69
N SER A 59 8.26 9.51 -12.91
CA SER A 59 7.34 10.26 -13.80
C SER A 59 7.43 9.78 -15.25
N VAL A 60 8.65 9.64 -15.79
CA VAL A 60 8.88 9.12 -17.15
C VAL A 60 8.37 7.67 -17.29
N ALA A 61 8.62 6.80 -16.30
CA ALA A 61 8.14 5.42 -16.32
C ALA A 61 6.61 5.32 -16.34
N LEU A 62 5.91 6.16 -15.57
CA LEU A 62 4.45 6.24 -15.58
C LEU A 62 3.91 6.77 -16.91
N THR A 63 4.54 7.79 -17.49
CA THR A 63 4.16 8.31 -18.81
C THR A 63 4.31 7.24 -19.89
N VAL A 64 5.47 6.57 -19.97
CA VAL A 64 5.72 5.53 -20.98
C VAL A 64 4.75 4.35 -20.81
N TYR A 65 4.39 3.99 -19.58
CA TYR A 65 3.37 2.96 -19.32
C TYR A 65 2.01 3.33 -19.89
N ARG A 66 1.55 4.55 -19.67
CA ARG A 66 0.26 5.02 -20.19
C ARG A 66 0.29 5.16 -21.71
N GLU A 67 1.37 5.70 -22.27
CA GLU A 67 1.57 5.77 -23.72
C GLU A 67 1.54 4.39 -24.38
N THR A 68 2.04 3.35 -23.70
CA THR A 68 2.00 1.96 -24.19
C THR A 68 0.56 1.45 -24.26
N ILE A 69 -0.25 1.75 -23.24
CA ILE A 69 -1.67 1.40 -23.21
C ILE A 69 -2.44 2.19 -24.29
N ASP A 70 -2.19 3.49 -24.41
CA ASP A 70 -2.82 4.37 -25.40
C ASP A 70 -2.48 3.97 -26.84
N ALA A 71 -1.28 3.39 -27.05
CA ALA A 71 -0.87 2.80 -28.32
C ALA A 71 -1.55 1.46 -28.63
N GLY A 72 -2.38 0.94 -27.72
CA GLY A 72 -3.12 -0.32 -27.89
C GLY A 72 -2.36 -1.56 -27.45
N THR A 73 -1.14 -1.43 -26.91
CA THR A 73 -0.34 -2.55 -26.42
C THR A 73 -0.66 -2.79 -24.95
N VAL A 74 -1.11 -4.00 -24.59
CA VAL A 74 -1.40 -4.35 -23.19
C VAL A 74 -0.11 -4.75 -22.47
N PRO A 75 0.33 -4.03 -21.42
CA PRO A 75 1.53 -4.39 -20.67
C PRO A 75 1.40 -5.72 -19.93
N THR A 76 2.52 -6.41 -19.73
CA THR A 76 2.53 -7.65 -18.95
C THR A 76 2.47 -7.37 -17.44
N MET A 77 2.06 -8.36 -16.64
CA MET A 77 2.05 -8.25 -15.18
C MET A 77 3.45 -7.96 -14.60
N GLU A 78 4.51 -8.45 -15.25
CA GLU A 78 5.89 -8.15 -14.85
C GLU A 78 6.20 -6.66 -14.97
N VAL A 79 5.78 -6.03 -16.07
CA VAL A 79 5.95 -4.58 -16.29
C VAL A 79 5.17 -3.79 -15.24
N VAL A 80 3.91 -4.16 -14.99
CA VAL A 80 3.08 -3.53 -13.93
C VAL A 80 3.77 -3.63 -12.57
N SER A 81 4.26 -4.83 -12.19
CA SER A 81 4.98 -5.04 -10.93
C SER A 81 6.21 -4.14 -10.81
N LYS A 82 6.99 -4.01 -11.88
CA LYS A 82 8.19 -3.17 -11.86
C LYS A 82 7.84 -1.68 -11.72
N ILE A 83 6.78 -1.19 -12.36
CA ILE A 83 6.30 0.19 -12.20
C ILE A 83 5.74 0.42 -10.79
N LEU A 84 5.04 -0.55 -10.21
CA LEU A 84 4.63 -0.47 -8.81
C LEU A 84 5.85 -0.38 -7.88
N GLY A 85 6.93 -1.11 -8.19
CA GLY A 85 8.21 -1.01 -7.48
C GLY A 85 8.84 0.40 -7.54
N CYS A 86 8.64 1.13 -8.64
CA CYS A 86 9.04 2.54 -8.76
C CYS A 86 8.25 3.50 -7.86
N LEU A 87 7.14 3.03 -7.30
CA LEU A 87 6.26 3.75 -6.38
C LEU A 87 6.40 3.27 -4.94
N GLN A 88 7.29 2.31 -4.66
CA GLN A 88 7.58 1.88 -3.30
C GLN A 88 8.30 3.02 -2.56
N LEU A 89 7.94 3.26 -1.30
CA LEU A 89 8.63 4.25 -0.46
C LEU A 89 9.94 3.64 0.10
N PRO A 90 10.99 4.45 0.32
CA PRO A 90 12.21 3.94 0.92
C PRO A 90 11.95 3.43 2.34
N ARG A 91 12.53 2.28 2.69
CA ARG A 91 12.28 1.57 3.95
C ARG A 91 13.19 2.05 5.08
N ASP A 92 13.35 3.36 5.22
CA ASP A 92 14.15 3.98 6.28
C ASP A 92 13.29 4.31 7.50
N ASP A 93 13.77 3.94 8.69
CA ASP A 93 13.13 4.26 9.97
C ASP A 93 13.01 5.78 10.18
N SER A 94 13.93 6.57 9.62
CA SER A 94 13.88 8.04 9.65
C SER A 94 12.65 8.57 8.90
N LEU A 95 12.35 8.01 7.72
CA LEU A 95 11.19 8.38 6.92
C LEU A 95 9.90 7.96 7.61
N ARG A 96 9.89 6.79 8.24
CA ARG A 96 8.72 6.31 8.99
C ARG A 96 8.40 7.23 10.18
N SER A 97 9.43 7.75 10.83
CA SER A 97 9.27 8.70 11.94
C SER A 97 8.74 10.04 11.45
N ARG A 98 9.31 10.59 10.35
CA ARG A 98 8.81 11.80 9.68
C ARG A 98 7.37 11.67 9.20
N LEU A 99 6.98 10.51 8.66
CA LEU A 99 5.61 10.26 8.25
C LEU A 99 4.63 10.33 9.43
N VAL A 100 5.04 9.81 10.58
CA VAL A 100 4.25 9.85 11.81
C VAL A 100 4.16 11.26 12.37
N GLU A 101 5.25 12.03 12.36
CA GLU A 101 5.28 13.43 12.81
C GLU A 101 4.32 14.31 11.99
N ASN A 102 4.23 14.07 10.67
CA ASN A 102 3.32 14.81 9.78
C ASN A 102 1.82 14.46 9.99
N LEU A 103 1.46 13.46 10.80
CA LEU A 103 0.06 13.10 11.04
C LEU A 103 -0.67 14.10 11.98
N GLU A 104 0.02 15.08 12.57
CA GLU A 104 -0.53 16.06 13.54
C GLU A 104 -1.29 15.42 14.72
N VAL A 105 -1.00 14.14 15.04
CA VAL A 105 -1.74 13.34 16.03
C VAL A 105 -0.81 12.92 17.17
N ILE A 106 -1.23 13.13 18.42
CA ILE A 106 -0.54 12.65 19.61
C ILE A 106 -0.94 11.18 19.85
N ALA A 107 0.00 10.25 19.65
CA ALA A 107 -0.19 8.86 20.06
C ALA A 107 -0.01 8.69 21.56
N ASP A 108 -0.78 7.77 22.15
CA ASP A 108 -0.55 7.30 23.51
C ASP A 108 0.72 6.42 23.52
N PRO A 109 1.83 6.85 24.17
CA PRO A 109 3.09 6.10 24.18
C PRO A 109 2.96 4.78 24.95
N SER A 110 1.96 4.63 25.83
CA SER A 110 1.75 3.42 26.63
C SER A 110 1.07 2.28 25.84
N ARG A 111 0.51 2.59 24.67
CA ARG A 111 -0.23 1.67 23.82
C ARG A 111 0.24 1.86 22.39
N SER A 112 1.30 1.15 22.03
CA SER A 112 1.98 1.07 20.73
C SER A 112 1.06 0.67 19.55
N SER A 113 -0.06 1.37 19.38
CA SER A 113 -0.96 1.21 18.24
C SER A 113 -0.28 1.84 17.03
N SER A 114 -0.14 1.06 15.97
CA SER A 114 0.57 1.50 14.78
C SER A 114 -0.21 2.61 14.10
N LEU A 115 0.27 3.85 14.20
CA LEU A 115 -0.23 4.98 13.42
C LEU A 115 -0.09 4.78 11.90
N GLY A 116 0.63 3.73 11.46
CA GLY A 116 0.78 3.35 10.06
C GLY A 116 -0.54 3.13 9.32
N SER A 117 -1.63 2.77 10.01
CA SER A 117 -2.95 2.66 9.38
C SER A 117 -3.56 4.01 8.97
N LEU A 118 -3.06 5.11 9.51
CA LEU A 118 -3.51 6.48 9.21
C LEU A 118 -2.78 7.08 8.01
N ILE A 119 -1.54 6.65 7.76
CA ILE A 119 -0.70 7.13 6.65
C ILE A 119 -1.28 6.61 5.32
N ASP A 120 -1.40 7.50 4.32
CA ASP A 120 -1.76 7.11 2.97
C ASP A 120 -0.72 6.13 2.40
N GLY A 121 -1.17 5.10 1.68
CA GLY A 121 -0.26 4.04 1.23
C GLY A 121 0.32 3.18 2.35
N PHE A 122 -0.17 3.35 3.58
CA PHE A 122 0.31 2.69 4.80
C PHE A 122 1.80 2.93 5.09
N GLY A 123 2.38 3.98 4.51
CA GLY A 123 3.81 4.29 4.61
C GLY A 123 4.72 3.36 3.80
N GLU A 124 4.16 2.52 2.92
CA GLU A 124 4.93 1.54 2.14
C GLU A 124 4.98 1.88 0.64
N TYR A 125 3.93 2.49 0.10
CA TYR A 125 3.83 2.86 -1.32
C TYR A 125 3.24 4.26 -1.48
N ASP A 126 3.59 4.92 -2.57
CA ASP A 126 2.94 6.16 -3.00
C ASP A 126 1.46 5.90 -3.33
N PRO A 127 0.52 6.79 -2.93
CA PRO A 127 -0.92 6.58 -3.16
C PRO A 127 -1.31 6.35 -4.63
N ARG A 128 -0.51 6.83 -5.59
CA ARG A 128 -0.71 6.59 -7.03
C ARG A 128 -0.65 5.11 -7.39
N SER A 129 0.04 4.28 -6.59
CA SER A 129 0.15 2.83 -6.81
C SER A 129 -1.22 2.14 -6.82
N PHE A 130 -2.17 2.60 -5.99
CA PHE A 130 -3.53 2.05 -5.95
C PHE A 130 -4.30 2.32 -7.23
N SER A 131 -4.23 3.55 -7.75
CA SER A 131 -4.87 3.91 -9.01
C SER A 131 -4.25 3.17 -10.19
N LEU A 132 -2.92 2.99 -10.18
CA LEU A 132 -2.22 2.20 -11.21
C LEU A 132 -2.64 0.73 -11.19
N LEU A 133 -2.83 0.15 -10.00
CA LEU A 133 -3.31 -1.23 -9.87
C LEU A 133 -4.75 -1.37 -10.37
N GLU A 134 -5.65 -0.44 -10.03
CA GLU A 134 -7.02 -0.42 -10.55
C GLU A 134 -7.06 -0.28 -12.08
N GLU A 135 -6.22 0.60 -12.64
CA GLU A 135 -6.03 0.74 -14.09
C GLU A 135 -5.59 -0.60 -14.71
N ALA A 136 -4.54 -1.23 -14.19
CA ALA A 136 -4.08 -2.53 -14.67
C ALA A 136 -5.16 -3.64 -14.54
N ALA A 137 -5.99 -3.59 -13.49
CA ALA A 137 -7.08 -4.53 -13.30
C ALA A 137 -8.20 -4.35 -14.35
N SER A 138 -8.47 -3.10 -14.76
CA SER A 138 -9.46 -2.79 -15.79
C SER A 138 -9.09 -3.35 -17.17
N PHE A 139 -7.79 -3.49 -17.44
CA PHE A 139 -7.26 -4.15 -18.64
C PHE A 139 -7.09 -5.68 -18.48
N GLY A 140 -7.47 -6.25 -17.35
CA GLY A 140 -7.34 -7.69 -17.09
C GLY A 140 -5.89 -8.18 -16.87
N ILE A 141 -4.94 -7.27 -16.66
CA ILE A 141 -3.51 -7.61 -16.45
C ILE A 141 -3.30 -8.21 -15.06
N VAL A 142 -4.04 -7.70 -14.06
CA VAL A 142 -4.04 -8.17 -12.68
C VAL A 142 -5.46 -8.52 -12.25
N PRO A 143 -5.63 -9.43 -11.27
CA PRO A 143 -6.95 -9.73 -10.73
C PRO A 143 -7.64 -8.47 -10.19
N CYS A 144 -8.96 -8.38 -10.35
CA CYS A 144 -9.75 -7.32 -9.72
C CYS A 144 -9.91 -7.58 -8.22
N VAL A 145 -9.82 -6.53 -7.41
CA VAL A 145 -10.04 -6.63 -5.97
C VAL A 145 -11.53 -6.86 -5.68
N SER A 146 -11.87 -7.99 -5.07
CA SER A 146 -13.24 -8.31 -4.64
C SER A 146 -13.40 -8.22 -3.12
N PHE A 147 -14.46 -7.53 -2.69
CA PHE A 147 -14.85 -7.39 -1.29
C PHE A 147 -16.13 -8.17 -0.93
N LYS A 148 -16.66 -8.93 -1.90
CA LYS A 148 -17.95 -9.63 -1.79
C LYS A 148 -17.86 -10.90 -0.93
N GLU A 149 -16.69 -11.53 -0.90
CA GLU A 149 -16.46 -12.79 -0.19
C GLU A 149 -16.12 -12.56 1.30
N SER A 150 -16.48 -13.54 2.13
CA SER A 150 -16.12 -13.57 3.55
C SER A 150 -15.81 -15.02 3.95
N PRO A 151 -14.54 -15.39 4.18
CA PRO A 151 -13.35 -14.52 4.18
C PRO A 151 -12.99 -14.01 2.78
N ILE A 152 -12.32 -12.86 2.70
CA ILE A 152 -11.68 -12.39 1.46
C ILE A 152 -10.48 -13.30 1.19
N VAL A 153 -10.41 -13.91 0.01
CA VAL A 153 -9.28 -14.74 -0.40
C VAL A 153 -8.38 -13.94 -1.33
N VAL A 154 -7.09 -13.91 -1.00
CA VAL A 154 -6.03 -13.30 -1.81
C VAL A 154 -5.13 -14.41 -2.30
N ASP A 155 -5.23 -14.75 -3.59
CA ASP A 155 -4.32 -15.71 -4.20
C ASP A 155 -3.08 -15.00 -4.74
N ALA A 156 -1.95 -15.16 -4.05
CA ALA A 156 -0.68 -14.55 -4.43
C ALA A 156 0.28 -15.52 -5.12
N ARG A 157 -0.16 -16.74 -5.46
CA ARG A 157 0.70 -17.78 -6.05
C ARG A 157 1.24 -17.39 -7.44
N GLU A 158 0.41 -16.72 -8.24
CA GLU A 158 0.75 -16.28 -9.60
C GLU A 158 1.10 -14.79 -9.69
N LEU A 159 1.07 -14.07 -8.56
CA LEU A 159 1.34 -12.63 -8.55
C LEU A 159 2.85 -12.36 -8.52
N GLN A 160 3.23 -11.18 -9.00
CA GLN A 160 4.57 -10.63 -8.82
C GLN A 160 4.66 -9.87 -7.47
N ILE A 161 5.85 -9.80 -6.87
CA ILE A 161 6.03 -9.32 -5.48
C ILE A 161 5.38 -7.95 -5.22
N ASN A 162 5.72 -6.93 -6.02
CA ASN A 162 5.19 -5.58 -5.82
C ASN A 162 3.69 -5.53 -6.10
N THR A 163 3.21 -6.28 -7.11
CA THR A 163 1.78 -6.42 -7.40
C THR A 163 1.05 -7.02 -6.20
N ALA A 164 1.56 -8.09 -5.60
CA ALA A 164 0.94 -8.75 -4.45
C ALA A 164 0.92 -7.84 -3.20
N GLU A 165 2.01 -7.11 -2.94
CA GLU A 165 2.08 -6.13 -1.85
C GLU A 165 1.02 -5.04 -2.05
N VAL A 166 0.99 -4.37 -3.21
CA VAL A 166 0.03 -3.28 -3.49
C VAL A 166 -1.40 -3.81 -3.55
N TYR A 167 -1.63 -5.02 -4.05
CA TYR A 167 -2.94 -5.66 -4.06
C TYR A 167 -3.48 -5.87 -2.64
N LEU A 168 -2.64 -6.39 -1.73
CA LEU A 168 -3.00 -6.52 -0.32
C LEU A 168 -3.29 -5.16 0.32
N LEU A 169 -2.44 -4.16 0.08
CA LEU A 169 -2.65 -2.81 0.60
C LEU A 169 -3.94 -2.18 0.04
N THR A 170 -4.31 -2.47 -1.21
CA THR A 170 -5.58 -2.01 -1.81
C THR A 170 -6.78 -2.61 -1.11
N ILE A 171 -6.73 -3.91 -0.77
CA ILE A 171 -7.76 -4.56 0.06
C ILE A 171 -7.85 -3.86 1.42
N LEU A 172 -6.72 -3.61 2.08
CA LEU A 172 -6.71 -2.92 3.38
C LEU A 172 -7.31 -1.51 3.27
N LYS A 173 -6.99 -0.76 2.21
CA LYS A 173 -7.57 0.56 1.94
C LYS A 173 -9.09 0.48 1.79
N GLY A 174 -9.59 -0.45 0.97
CA GLY A 174 -11.04 -0.64 0.80
C GLY A 174 -11.75 -1.06 2.10
N LEU A 175 -11.13 -1.94 2.89
CA LEU A 175 -11.65 -2.33 4.20
C LEU A 175 -11.66 -1.18 5.20
N LYS A 176 -10.64 -0.29 5.19
CA LYS A 176 -10.63 0.94 5.99
C LYS A 176 -11.86 1.81 5.67
N HIS A 177 -12.15 2.01 4.39
CA HIS A 177 -13.35 2.76 3.96
C HIS A 177 -14.65 2.08 4.38
N ARG A 178 -14.76 0.75 4.25
CA ARG A 178 -15.93 -0.01 4.72
C ARG A 178 -16.12 0.11 6.23
N LEU A 179 -15.05 0.08 7.02
CA LEU A 179 -15.12 0.29 8.46
C LEU A 179 -15.61 1.69 8.80
N ALA A 180 -15.13 2.72 8.08
CA ALA A 180 -15.58 4.10 8.27
C ALA A 180 -17.08 4.26 7.97
N ALA A 181 -17.62 3.47 7.03
CA ALA A 181 -19.06 3.37 6.76
C ALA A 181 -19.84 2.52 7.79
N GLY A 182 -19.19 2.04 8.86
CA GLY A 182 -19.82 1.25 9.92
C GLY A 182 -19.97 -0.25 9.64
N ALA A 183 -19.43 -0.76 8.53
CA ALA A 183 -19.56 -2.16 8.17
C ALA A 183 -18.66 -3.08 9.03
N LYS A 184 -19.12 -4.32 9.23
CA LYS A 184 -18.30 -5.37 9.84
C LYS A 184 -17.19 -5.82 8.89
N LEU A 185 -15.97 -5.98 9.42
CA LEU A 185 -14.82 -6.40 8.63
C LEU A 185 -14.74 -7.93 8.50
N PRO A 186 -14.61 -8.47 7.28
CA PRO A 186 -14.33 -9.89 7.07
C PRO A 186 -12.89 -10.24 7.47
N SER A 187 -12.62 -11.54 7.61
CA SER A 187 -11.23 -12.02 7.70
C SER A 187 -10.61 -12.08 6.31
N ILE A 188 -9.29 -11.94 6.21
CA ILE A 188 -8.52 -12.11 4.97
C ILE A 188 -7.73 -13.42 5.06
N SER A 189 -7.74 -14.21 3.99
CA SER A 189 -6.87 -15.39 3.83
C SER A 189 -5.98 -15.19 2.61
N ILE A 190 -4.67 -15.21 2.80
CA ILE A 190 -3.67 -15.04 1.75
C ILE A 190 -3.08 -16.41 1.45
N LEU A 191 -3.20 -16.86 0.20
CA LEU A 191 -2.57 -18.08 -0.31
C LEU A 191 -1.21 -17.71 -0.92
N LEU A 192 -0.18 -18.44 -0.51
CA LEU A 192 1.21 -18.17 -0.87
C LEU A 192 1.81 -19.38 -1.60
N PRO A 193 2.75 -19.16 -2.53
CA PRO A 193 3.47 -20.26 -3.16
C PRO A 193 4.37 -20.97 -2.13
N LEU A 194 4.38 -22.29 -2.17
CA LEU A 194 5.22 -23.14 -1.34
C LEU A 194 6.45 -23.58 -2.13
N GLU A 195 7.63 -23.36 -1.58
CA GLU A 195 8.88 -23.90 -2.13
C GLU A 195 9.27 -25.14 -1.32
N LYS A 196 9.64 -26.23 -2.00
CA LYS A 196 10.12 -27.45 -1.35
C LYS A 196 11.64 -27.45 -1.37
N ALA A 197 12.26 -27.53 -0.20
CA ALA A 197 13.70 -27.72 -0.09
C ALA A 197 13.99 -29.17 0.33
N GLN A 198 14.90 -29.83 -0.39
CA GLN A 198 15.44 -31.12 0.00
C GLN A 198 16.60 -30.89 0.97
N ILE A 199 16.55 -31.52 2.13
CA ILE A 199 17.66 -31.53 3.10
C ILE A 199 18.15 -32.96 3.23
N LEU A 200 19.45 -33.16 3.02
CA LEU A 200 20.13 -34.38 3.41
C LEU A 200 20.30 -34.37 4.93
N THR A 201 19.62 -35.29 5.61
CA THR A 201 19.83 -35.57 7.03
C THR A 201 20.54 -36.90 7.20
N SER A 202 21.20 -37.08 8.36
CA SER A 202 21.91 -38.33 8.75
C SER A 202 21.04 -39.60 8.64
N GLY A 203 19.70 -39.47 8.62
CA GLY A 203 18.75 -40.57 8.44
C GLY A 203 18.04 -40.63 7.07
N GLY A 204 18.55 -39.94 6.04
CA GLY A 204 17.98 -39.92 4.68
C GLY A 204 17.54 -38.53 4.20
N GLU A 205 17.09 -38.47 2.95
CA GLU A 205 16.59 -37.25 2.31
C GLU A 205 15.19 -36.89 2.85
N LYS A 206 15.04 -35.69 3.43
CA LYS A 206 13.75 -35.17 3.89
C LYS A 206 13.42 -33.88 3.12
N SER A 207 12.22 -33.82 2.56
CA SER A 207 11.71 -32.58 1.98
C SER A 207 11.03 -31.74 3.06
N ILE A 208 11.44 -30.48 3.19
CA ILE A 208 10.77 -29.48 4.03
C ILE A 208 10.12 -28.41 3.16
N ASN A 209 9.00 -27.86 3.62
CA ASN A 209 8.39 -26.69 2.98
C ASN A 209 9.07 -25.44 3.51
N VAL A 210 9.56 -24.60 2.61
CA VAL A 210 10.19 -23.32 2.89
C VAL A 210 9.35 -22.22 2.27
N ALA A 211 9.29 -21.09 2.96
CA ALA A 211 8.64 -19.90 2.44
C ALA A 211 9.38 -19.37 1.22
N GLY A 212 8.68 -19.32 0.08
CA GLY A 212 9.20 -18.70 -1.11
C GLY A 212 9.32 -17.18 -0.99
N ARG A 213 10.01 -16.55 -1.94
CA ARG A 213 10.29 -15.10 -1.94
C ARG A 213 9.04 -14.25 -1.77
N MET A 214 7.93 -14.65 -2.40
CA MET A 214 6.62 -14.00 -2.27
C MET A 214 6.10 -14.04 -0.83
N GLY A 215 6.11 -15.23 -0.21
CA GLY A 215 5.63 -15.40 1.16
C GLY A 215 6.44 -14.58 2.16
N GLN A 216 7.76 -14.57 1.99
CA GLN A 216 8.66 -13.74 2.80
C GLN A 216 8.38 -12.24 2.61
N ALA A 217 8.15 -11.78 1.38
CA ALA A 217 7.83 -10.38 1.09
C ALA A 217 6.53 -9.93 1.75
N ILE A 218 5.44 -10.70 1.61
CA ILE A 218 4.15 -10.41 2.26
C ILE A 218 4.27 -10.44 3.78
N ALA A 219 4.95 -11.44 4.35
CA ALA A 219 5.18 -11.51 5.79
C ALA A 219 6.03 -10.32 6.29
N ALA A 220 7.04 -9.89 5.52
CA ALA A 220 7.83 -8.71 5.82
C ALA A 220 6.98 -7.44 5.76
N LEU A 221 6.12 -7.27 4.75
CA LEU A 221 5.19 -6.13 4.64
C LEU A 221 4.29 -6.04 5.87
N LEU A 222 3.63 -7.14 6.24
CA LEU A 222 2.74 -7.20 7.41
C LEU A 222 3.45 -6.82 8.71
N ARG A 223 4.71 -7.26 8.88
CA ARG A 223 5.55 -6.88 10.01
C ARG A 223 5.89 -5.39 10.01
N ARG A 224 6.25 -4.79 8.87
CA ARG A 224 6.59 -3.37 8.74
C ARG A 224 5.41 -2.45 9.06
N ILE A 225 4.22 -2.78 8.55
CA ILE A 225 2.99 -2.05 8.85
C ILE A 225 2.39 -2.39 10.23
N LYS A 226 3.02 -3.32 10.96
CA LYS A 226 2.63 -3.81 12.29
C LYS A 226 1.19 -4.36 12.32
N LEU A 227 0.76 -5.02 11.25
CA LEU A 227 -0.54 -5.69 11.18
C LEU A 227 -0.39 -7.14 11.67
N PRO A 228 -0.99 -7.50 12.82
CA PRO A 228 -0.90 -8.88 13.32
C PRO A 228 -1.64 -9.86 12.40
N TYR A 229 -1.01 -11.00 12.15
CA TYR A 229 -1.54 -12.10 11.36
C TYR A 229 -1.31 -13.44 12.06
N GLN A 230 -2.03 -14.46 11.59
CA GLN A 230 -1.93 -15.85 12.04
C GLN A 230 -1.43 -16.73 10.90
N GLY A 231 -0.74 -17.81 11.24
CA GLY A 231 -0.11 -18.72 10.28
C GLY A 231 1.35 -18.36 10.01
N ASN A 232 1.97 -19.15 9.14
CA ASN A 232 3.36 -18.98 8.73
C ASN A 232 3.43 -19.13 7.20
N GLU A 233 4.23 -18.28 6.58
CA GLU A 233 4.52 -18.30 5.15
C GLU A 233 4.98 -19.68 4.63
N SER A 234 5.67 -20.48 5.44
CA SER A 234 6.12 -21.85 5.11
C SER A 234 4.98 -22.88 5.05
N TYR A 235 3.78 -22.55 5.54
CA TYR A 235 2.57 -23.37 5.38
C TYR A 235 1.71 -22.92 4.18
N GLY A 236 2.13 -21.90 3.43
CA GLY A 236 1.46 -21.47 2.21
C GLY A 236 0.17 -20.69 2.45
N LYS A 237 -0.12 -20.35 3.72
CA LYS A 237 -1.34 -19.60 4.07
C LYS A 237 -1.12 -18.69 5.27
N ILE A 238 -1.48 -17.42 5.08
CA ILE A 238 -1.54 -16.39 6.13
C ILE A 238 -3.01 -15.97 6.32
N ARG A 239 -3.43 -15.75 7.56
CA ARG A 239 -4.79 -15.28 7.88
C ARG A 239 -4.74 -14.01 8.73
N ILE A 240 -5.57 -13.04 8.37
CA ILE A 240 -5.74 -11.81 9.13
C ILE A 240 -7.19 -11.76 9.62
N ASN A 241 -7.37 -11.65 10.94
CA ASN A 241 -8.70 -11.64 11.55
C ASN A 241 -9.36 -10.26 11.41
N GLY A 242 -10.66 -10.22 11.09
CA GLY A 242 -11.46 -8.98 11.02
C GLY A 242 -11.43 -8.14 12.31
N LEU A 243 -11.36 -8.78 13.49
CA LEU A 243 -11.22 -8.06 14.76
C LEU A 243 -9.85 -7.38 14.90
N ALA A 244 -8.79 -8.06 14.44
CA ALA A 244 -7.44 -7.52 14.43
C ALA A 244 -7.35 -6.33 13.47
N LEU A 245 -7.95 -6.44 12.28
CA LEU A 245 -8.07 -5.36 11.31
C LEU A 245 -8.79 -4.14 11.90
N ARG A 246 -9.94 -4.35 12.56
CA ARG A 246 -10.68 -3.25 13.20
C ARG A 246 -9.83 -2.51 14.22
N LYS A 247 -9.15 -3.23 15.12
CA LYS A 247 -8.26 -2.64 16.12
C LYS A 247 -7.08 -1.90 15.48
N TRP A 248 -6.57 -2.41 14.36
CA TRP A 248 -5.45 -1.82 13.64
C TRP A 248 -5.84 -0.54 12.88
N PHE A 249 -7.02 -0.50 12.25
CA PHE A 249 -7.55 0.71 11.59
C PHE A 249 -7.99 1.81 12.55
N GLN A 250 -8.24 1.46 13.82
CA GLN A 250 -8.64 2.39 14.87
C GLN A 250 -7.57 2.41 15.97
N PRO A 251 -6.37 2.96 15.69
CA PRO A 251 -5.33 3.09 16.70
C PRO A 251 -5.85 3.94 17.87
N LYS A 252 -5.39 3.62 19.08
CA LYS A 252 -5.76 4.38 20.28
C LYS A 252 -4.92 5.65 20.31
N LEU A 253 -5.53 6.75 19.95
CA LEU A 253 -4.92 8.07 20.04
C LEU A 253 -4.97 8.56 21.49
N ALA A 254 -3.98 9.33 21.92
CA ALA A 254 -4.07 10.02 23.20
C ALA A 254 -5.25 10.98 23.10
N SER A 255 -6.24 10.85 23.99
CA SER A 255 -7.31 11.84 24.02
C SER A 255 -6.73 13.15 24.55
N PRO A 256 -7.01 14.30 23.91
CA PRO A 256 -6.57 15.59 24.43
C PRO A 256 -7.18 15.94 25.81
N PHE A 257 -8.06 15.09 26.34
CA PHE A 257 -8.76 15.26 27.62
C PHE A 257 -8.42 14.18 28.67
N THR A 258 -7.32 13.43 28.53
CA THR A 258 -6.95 12.37 29.51
C THR A 258 -6.25 12.86 30.77
N GLY A 259 -6.43 14.13 31.17
CA GLY A 259 -6.05 14.57 32.51
C GLY A 259 -7.08 14.08 33.52
N LYS A 260 -6.65 13.58 34.69
CA LYS A 260 -7.54 13.40 35.85
C LYS A 260 -8.30 14.73 36.07
N PRO A 261 -9.58 14.71 36.48
CA PRO A 261 -10.32 15.94 36.74
C PRO A 261 -9.62 16.71 37.87
N GLY A 262 -8.85 17.75 37.49
CA GLY A 262 -8.02 18.52 38.42
C GLY A 262 -6.73 19.09 37.82
N GLU A 263 -6.14 18.47 36.78
CA GLU A 263 -4.85 18.90 36.20
C GLU A 263 -5.01 19.51 34.79
N TRP A 264 -5.90 20.49 34.64
CA TRP A 264 -6.02 21.21 33.38
C TRP A 264 -5.22 22.51 33.45
N ASN A 265 -4.19 22.64 32.61
CA ASN A 265 -3.53 23.93 32.41
C ASN A 265 -4.55 24.94 31.86
N ALA A 266 -4.48 26.19 32.34
CA ALA A 266 -5.46 27.24 32.04
C ALA A 266 -5.66 27.51 30.54
N SER A 267 -4.70 27.16 29.69
CA SER A 267 -4.78 27.26 28.23
C SER A 267 -5.68 26.20 27.58
N GLN A 268 -5.69 24.95 28.08
CA GLN A 268 -6.55 23.87 27.56
C GLN A 268 -8.02 24.04 28.00
N LEU A 269 -8.24 24.55 29.22
CA LEU A 269 -9.55 24.97 29.71
C LEU A 269 -10.23 26.02 28.83
N ARG A 270 -9.44 26.97 28.30
CA ARG A 270 -9.92 28.05 27.42
C ARG A 270 -10.28 27.54 26.02
N LEU A 271 -9.51 26.63 25.44
CA LEU A 271 -9.81 25.99 24.15
C LEU A 271 -11.05 25.10 24.22
N GLY A 272 -11.17 24.26 25.25
CA GLY A 272 -12.37 23.41 25.45
C GLY A 272 -13.65 24.23 25.67
N LYS A 273 -13.57 25.35 26.41
CA LYS A 273 -14.68 26.30 26.54
C LYS A 273 -15.00 26.99 25.21
N GLY A 274 -14.00 27.43 24.45
CA GLY A 274 -14.19 28.08 23.15
C GLY A 274 -14.90 27.18 22.13
N ILE A 275 -14.48 25.92 22.03
CA ILE A 275 -15.08 24.93 21.12
C ILE A 275 -16.51 24.57 21.57
N SER A 276 -16.73 24.37 22.88
CA SER A 276 -18.08 24.10 23.40
C SER A 276 -19.03 25.28 23.17
N HIS A 277 -18.53 26.51 23.30
CA HIS A 277 -19.31 27.73 23.05
C HIS A 277 -19.59 27.95 21.56
N GLN A 278 -18.64 27.62 20.68
CA GLN A 278 -18.87 27.60 19.23
C GLN A 278 -19.88 26.54 18.82
N GLN A 279 -19.76 25.31 19.31
CA GLN A 279 -20.74 24.24 19.04
C GLN A 279 -22.13 24.60 19.57
N ARG A 280 -22.21 25.26 20.73
CA ARG A 280 -23.47 25.80 21.25
C ARG A 280 -24.00 26.92 20.34
N ASN A 281 -23.19 27.89 19.95
CA ASN A 281 -23.61 28.96 19.02
C ASN A 281 -24.07 28.42 17.65
N ILE A 282 -23.44 27.34 17.14
CA ILE A 282 -23.85 26.67 15.89
C ILE A 282 -25.18 25.93 16.08
N ARG A 283 -25.37 25.24 17.21
CA ARG A 283 -26.64 24.57 17.53
C ARG A 283 -27.79 25.54 17.83
N THR A 284 -27.47 26.76 18.25
CA THR A 284 -28.44 27.81 18.57
C THR A 284 -28.53 28.88 17.46
N GLY A 285 -27.94 28.61 16.29
CA GLY A 285 -27.85 29.58 15.20
C GLY A 285 -29.21 30.01 14.66
N ASN A 286 -29.49 31.31 14.78
CA ASN A 286 -30.46 32.11 14.01
C ASN A 286 -31.96 31.81 14.18
N LEU A 287 -32.54 32.19 15.32
CA LEU A 287 -33.96 32.56 15.45
C LEU A 287 -34.13 34.05 15.80
N SER A 288 -33.37 34.93 15.14
CA SER A 288 -33.75 36.34 15.03
C SER A 288 -34.25 36.58 13.61
N LEU A 289 -35.55 36.34 13.42
CA LEU A 289 -36.32 36.94 12.35
C LEU A 289 -36.29 38.46 12.57
N HIS A 290 -35.74 39.19 11.61
CA HIS A 290 -35.94 40.61 11.48
C HIS A 290 -36.70 40.87 10.17
#